data_AF-A0A293MFG2-F1
#
_entry.id   AF-A0A293MFG2-F1
#
_cell.length_a   1.000
_cell.length_b   1.000
_cell.length_c   1.000
_cell.angle_alpha   90.00
_cell.angle_beta   90.00
_cell.angle_gamma   90.00
#
_symmetry.space_group_name_H-M   'P 1'
#
loop_
_entity.id
_entity.type
_entity.pdbx_description
1 polymer ?
#
loop_
_entity_poly.entity_id
_entity_poly.type
_entity_poly.pdbx_seq_one_letter_code
_entity_poly.pdbx_strand_id
1 'polypeptide(L)'
;MTLGYGFFMYQAILMFSSWALFPDLTKPKRVTFHWVLQLLALTCIAAGVSVAFYNKVALGKQHFVSWHAKLGLVTNVCAFSAALGGIVAKYSNKIRFAPPLTLKTGHATVGCVVYSLAVVTILLGLNTEYFNGVANKTYGTPLWKTVMSAS
;
A
#
# COMPACT_ATOMS: atom_id res chain seq x y z
N MET A 1 0.13 -8.66 2.17
CA MET A 1 0.06 -7.19 2.00
C MET A 1 1.40 -6.59 1.58
N THR A 2 2.53 -6.96 2.19
CA THR A 2 3.87 -6.45 1.81
C THR A 2 4.21 -6.64 0.34
N LEU A 3 3.93 -7.80 -0.27
CA LEU A 3 4.13 -7.99 -1.72
C LEU A 3 3.25 -7.04 -2.56
N GLY A 4 2.00 -6.82 -2.14
CA GLY A 4 1.08 -5.93 -2.85
C GLY A 4 1.54 -4.47 -2.83
N TYR A 5 1.75 -3.91 -1.63
CA TYR A 5 2.18 -2.53 -1.47
C TYR A 5 3.66 -2.32 -1.83
N GLY A 6 4.56 -3.13 -1.28
CA GLY A 6 6.00 -2.92 -1.40
C GLY A 6 6.60 -3.31 -2.74
N PHE A 7 6.01 -4.28 -3.46
CA PHE A 7 6.53 -4.71 -4.76
C PHE A 7 5.61 -4.29 -5.90
N PHE A 8 4.39 -4.83 -5.99
CA PHE A 8 3.54 -4.60 -7.17
C PHE A 8 3.11 -3.14 -7.33
N MET A 9 2.59 -2.51 -6.27
CA MET A 9 2.16 -1.11 -6.30
C MET A 9 3.34 -0.16 -6.53
N TYR A 10 4.49 -0.43 -5.89
CA TYR A 10 5.73 0.32 -6.12
C TYR A 10 6.16 0.29 -7.60
N GLN A 11 6.25 -0.91 -8.18
CA GLN A 11 6.61 -1.07 -9.59
C GLN A 11 5.60 -0.41 -10.52
N ALA A 12 4.30 -0.45 -10.18
CA ALA A 12 3.26 0.23 -10.93
C ALA A 12 3.46 1.76 -10.97
N ILE A 13 3.87 2.37 -9.86
CA ILE A 13 4.16 3.82 -9.78
C ILE A 13 5.42 4.15 -10.59
N LEU A 14 6.48 3.34 -10.47
CA LEU A 14 7.73 3.54 -11.20
C LEU A 14 7.58 3.45 -12.72
N MET A 15 6.52 2.83 -13.25
CA MET A 15 6.25 2.81 -14.70
C MET A 15 6.16 4.20 -15.35
N PHE A 16 5.97 5.27 -14.57
CA PHE A 16 5.97 6.65 -15.07
C PHE A 16 7.26 7.43 -14.75
N SER A 17 8.26 6.77 -14.17
CA SER A 17 9.57 7.31 -13.85
C SER A 17 10.63 6.87 -14.86
N SER A 18 11.82 7.46 -14.78
CA SER A 18 13.03 7.01 -15.49
C SER A 18 13.54 5.66 -14.97
N TRP A 19 13.20 5.30 -13.73
CA TRP A 19 13.59 4.05 -13.07
C TRP A 19 12.60 2.90 -13.32
N ALA A 20 11.78 2.99 -14.36
CA ALA A 20 10.86 1.92 -14.74
C ALA A 20 11.66 0.66 -15.15
N LEU A 21 11.16 -0.53 -14.80
CA LEU A 21 11.71 -1.81 -15.28
C LEU A 21 11.84 -1.88 -16.81
N PHE A 22 10.95 -1.19 -17.53
CA PHE A 22 10.94 -1.13 -18.99
C PHE A 22 10.85 0.34 -19.45
N PRO A 23 11.98 1.07 -19.49
CA PRO A 23 12.00 2.49 -19.82
C PRO A 23 11.66 2.76 -21.30
N ASP A 24 11.82 1.81 -22.19
CA ASP A 24 11.56 2.02 -23.64
C ASP A 24 10.09 1.82 -24.03
N LEU A 25 9.21 1.52 -23.07
CA LEU A 25 7.78 1.32 -23.36
C LEU A 25 7.09 2.64 -23.72
N THR A 26 6.24 2.56 -24.75
CA THR A 26 5.33 3.66 -25.14
C THR A 26 4.34 3.99 -24.02
N LYS A 27 3.87 5.24 -23.96
CA LYS A 27 2.91 5.71 -22.94
C LYS A 27 1.67 4.80 -22.79
N PRO A 28 1.00 4.33 -23.86
CA PRO A 28 -0.15 3.43 -23.72
C PRO A 28 0.22 2.09 -23.07
N LYS A 29 1.38 1.52 -23.41
CA LYS A 29 1.85 0.27 -22.81
C LYS A 29 2.17 0.45 -21.33
N ARG A 30 2.84 1.55 -20.95
CA ARG A 30 3.11 1.90 -19.54
C ARG A 30 1.83 2.01 -18.72
N VAL A 31 0.79 2.66 -19.27
CA VAL A 31 -0.53 2.73 -18.63
C VAL A 31 -1.13 1.34 -18.47
N THR A 32 -1.00 0.46 -19.47
CA THR A 32 -1.46 -0.93 -19.37
C THR A 32 -0.78 -1.71 -18.25
N PHE A 33 0.55 -1.68 -18.21
CA PHE A 33 1.30 -2.31 -17.12
C PHE A 33 0.94 -1.72 -15.76
N HIS A 34 0.76 -0.40 -15.67
CA HIS A 34 0.38 0.26 -14.43
C HIS A 34 -0.93 -0.31 -13.85
N TRP A 35 -2.02 -0.36 -14.63
CA TRP A 35 -3.30 -0.85 -14.08
C TRP A 35 -3.29 -2.37 -13.84
N VAL A 36 -2.54 -3.16 -14.63
CA VAL A 36 -2.38 -4.60 -14.39
C VAL A 36 -1.62 -4.87 -13.09
N LEU A 37 -0.48 -4.19 -12.88
CA LEU A 37 0.28 -4.30 -11.63
C LEU A 37 -0.53 -3.80 -10.43
N GLN A 38 -1.34 -2.74 -10.60
CA GLN A 38 -2.23 -2.28 -9.54
C GLN A 38 -3.32 -3.29 -9.20
N LEU A 39 -3.89 -4.00 -10.18
CA LEU A 39 -4.83 -5.07 -9.88
C LEU A 39 -4.17 -6.21 -9.10
N LEU A 40 -2.96 -6.63 -9.49
CA LEU A 40 -2.19 -7.62 -8.74
C LEU A 40 -1.85 -7.15 -7.31
N ALA A 41 -1.54 -5.87 -7.15
CA ALA A 41 -1.32 -5.28 -5.83
C ALA A 41 -2.59 -5.37 -4.99
N LEU A 42 -3.73 -4.92 -5.52
CA LEU A 42 -5.01 -4.89 -4.82
C LEU A 42 -5.52 -6.29 -4.48
N THR A 43 -5.32 -7.30 -5.33
CA THR A 43 -5.69 -8.69 -5.00
C THR A 43 -4.83 -9.23 -3.85
N CYS A 44 -3.53 -8.96 -3.87
CA CYS A 44 -2.60 -9.32 -2.78
C CYS A 44 -2.92 -8.59 -1.46
N ILE A 45 -3.40 -7.34 -1.55
CA ILE A 45 -3.88 -6.54 -0.40
C ILE A 45 -5.18 -7.14 0.14
N ALA A 46 -6.16 -7.39 -0.72
CA ALA A 46 -7.45 -7.99 -0.37
C ALA A 46 -7.26 -9.37 0.30
N ALA A 47 -6.47 -10.25 -0.30
CA ALA A 47 -6.15 -11.55 0.29
C ALA A 47 -5.47 -11.40 1.66
N GLY A 48 -4.50 -10.47 1.78
CA GLY A 48 -3.79 -10.22 3.03
C GLY A 48 -4.69 -9.72 4.16
N VAL A 49 -5.61 -8.77 3.88
CA VAL A 49 -6.54 -8.28 4.90
C VAL A 49 -7.57 -9.35 5.27
N SER A 50 -8.06 -10.14 4.30
CA SER A 50 -8.97 -11.25 4.57
C SER A 50 -8.33 -12.29 5.49
N VAL A 51 -7.11 -12.74 5.20
CA VAL A 51 -6.38 -13.70 6.05
C VAL A 51 -6.17 -13.12 7.45
N ALA A 52 -5.77 -11.85 7.57
CA ALA A 52 -5.57 -11.20 8.87
C ALA A 52 -6.89 -11.09 9.66
N PHE A 53 -8.01 -10.83 8.98
CA PHE A 53 -9.33 -10.76 9.58
C PHE A 53 -9.79 -12.13 10.08
N TYR A 54 -9.75 -13.15 9.22
CA TYR A 54 -10.14 -14.52 9.59
C TYR A 54 -9.31 -15.06 10.75
N ASN A 55 -8.00 -14.83 10.75
CA ASN A 55 -7.14 -15.27 11.84
C ASN A 55 -7.51 -14.60 13.18
N LYS A 56 -7.93 -13.33 13.16
CA LYS A 56 -8.41 -12.66 14.38
C LYS A 56 -9.74 -13.21 14.88
N VAL A 57 -10.68 -13.46 13.96
CA VAL A 57 -11.96 -14.09 14.31
C VAL A 57 -11.75 -15.47 14.92
N ALA A 58 -10.94 -16.31 14.28
CA ALA A 58 -10.63 -17.67 14.75
C ALA A 58 -9.97 -17.69 16.13
N LEU A 59 -9.15 -16.68 16.46
CA LEU A 59 -8.48 -16.55 17.75
C LEU A 59 -9.28 -15.75 18.79
N GLY A 60 -10.51 -15.32 18.48
CA GLY A 60 -11.34 -14.51 19.37
C GLY A 60 -10.71 -13.15 19.74
N LYS A 61 -9.80 -12.63 18.92
CA LYS A 61 -9.06 -11.39 19.22
C LYS A 61 -9.82 -10.16 18.74
N GLN A 62 -9.73 -9.08 19.50
CA GLN A 62 -10.32 -7.80 19.10
C GLN A 62 -9.71 -7.25 17.79
N HIS A 63 -10.58 -6.72 16.93
CA HIS A 63 -10.21 -6.09 15.67
C HIS A 63 -9.79 -4.62 15.89
N PHE A 64 -8.92 -4.11 15.01
CA PHE A 64 -8.58 -2.67 14.95
C PHE A 64 -8.07 -1.98 16.23
N VAL A 65 -7.48 -2.73 17.17
CA VAL A 65 -6.96 -2.16 18.43
C VAL A 65 -5.69 -1.34 18.22
N SER A 66 -4.72 -1.86 17.47
CA SER A 66 -3.42 -1.21 17.29
C SER A 66 -3.45 -0.06 16.27
N TRP A 67 -2.51 0.89 16.41
CA TRP A 67 -2.28 1.95 15.42
C TRP A 67 -2.06 1.40 14.02
N HIS A 68 -1.29 0.30 13.89
CA HIS A 68 -1.11 -0.41 12.62
C HIS A 68 -2.45 -0.88 12.03
N ALA A 69 -3.33 -1.47 12.84
CA ALA A 69 -4.59 -2.00 12.32
C ALA A 69 -5.55 -0.88 11.88
N LYS A 70 -5.60 0.25 12.61
CA LYS A 70 -6.41 1.42 12.25
C LYS A 70 -5.90 2.08 10.97
N LEU A 71 -4.60 2.41 10.92
CA LEU A 71 -3.99 3.02 9.73
C LEU A 71 -4.00 2.07 8.53
N GLY A 72 -3.84 0.77 8.75
CA GLY A 72 -3.97 -0.24 7.70
C GLY A 72 -5.36 -0.27 7.08
N LEU A 73 -6.42 -0.17 7.89
CA LEU A 73 -7.78 -0.07 7.36
C LEU A 73 -7.96 1.18 6.50
N VAL A 74 -7.56 2.35 7.00
CA VAL A 74 -7.63 3.62 6.26
C VAL A 74 -6.86 3.52 4.96
N THR A 75 -5.62 3.01 5.00
CA THR A 75 -4.76 2.82 3.82
C THR A 75 -5.43 1.93 2.79
N ASN A 76 -6.02 0.81 3.20
CA ASN A 76 -6.71 -0.09 2.28
C ASN A 76 -7.89 0.62 1.61
N VAL A 77 -8.76 1.27 2.39
CA VAL A 77 -9.93 2.00 1.86
C VAL A 77 -9.49 3.09 0.88
N CYS A 78 -8.47 3.86 1.24
CA CYS A 78 -7.90 4.88 0.36
C CYS A 78 -7.28 4.27 -0.91
N ALA A 79 -6.62 3.11 -0.83
CA ALA A 79 -6.05 2.43 -2.00
C ALA A 79 -7.12 1.94 -2.98
N PHE A 80 -8.21 1.34 -2.48
CA PHE A 80 -9.35 0.96 -3.33
C PHE A 80 -10.03 2.20 -3.94
N SER A 81 -10.19 3.27 -3.17
CA SER A 81 -10.75 4.54 -3.66
C SER A 81 -9.86 5.19 -4.73
N ALA A 82 -8.54 5.19 -4.53
CA ALA A 82 -7.57 5.70 -5.50
C ALA A 82 -7.58 4.87 -6.79
N ALA A 83 -7.81 3.56 -6.70
CA ALA A 83 -7.97 2.69 -7.86
C ALA A 83 -9.22 3.05 -8.69
N LEU A 84 -10.35 3.33 -8.02
CA LEU A 84 -11.55 3.86 -8.69
C LEU A 84 -11.26 5.22 -9.35
N GLY A 85 -10.56 6.11 -8.66
CA GLY A 85 -10.07 7.37 -9.22
C GLY A 85 -9.16 7.17 -10.45
N GLY A 86 -8.38 6.10 -10.48
CA GLY A 86 -7.55 5.71 -11.63
C GLY A 86 -8.37 5.30 -12.85
N ILE A 87 -9.52 4.63 -12.65
CA ILE A 87 -10.46 4.33 -13.73
C ILE A 87 -11.03 5.62 -14.32
N VAL A 88 -11.45 6.56 -13.46
CA VAL A 88 -11.91 7.89 -13.88
C VAL A 88 -10.81 8.64 -14.66
N ALA A 89 -9.57 8.61 -14.18
CA ALA A 89 -8.44 9.24 -14.86
C ALA A 89 -8.13 8.59 -16.23
N LYS A 90 -8.26 7.26 -16.35
CA LYS A 90 -8.06 6.50 -17.60
C LYS A 90 -9.10 6.88 -18.65
N TYR A 91 -10.36 7.01 -18.26
CA TYR A 91 -11.46 7.40 -19.15
C TYR A 91 -11.78 8.89 -19.13
N SER A 92 -10.85 9.72 -18.62
CA SER A 92 -11.05 11.18 -18.45
C SER A 92 -11.47 11.91 -19.72
N ASN A 93 -11.02 11.47 -20.91
CA ASN A 93 -11.45 12.07 -22.18
C ASN A 93 -12.95 11.86 -22.49
N LYS A 94 -13.61 10.89 -21.84
CA LYS A 94 -15.04 10.60 -21.99
C LYS A 94 -15.89 11.23 -20.89
N ILE A 95 -15.27 11.72 -19.82
CA ILE A 95 -15.95 12.22 -18.62
C ILE A 95 -15.84 13.75 -18.62
N ARG A 96 -16.98 14.45 -18.62
CA ARG A 96 -17.02 15.93 -18.67
C ARG A 96 -16.98 16.61 -17.30
N PHE A 97 -16.77 15.85 -16.21
CA PHE A 97 -16.79 16.38 -14.84
C PHE A 97 -15.65 17.37 -14.56
N ALA A 98 -14.45 17.14 -15.12
CA ALA A 98 -13.30 18.01 -14.95
C ALA A 98 -12.31 17.85 -16.13
N PRO A 99 -11.39 18.80 -16.34
CA PRO A 99 -10.37 18.67 -17.38
C PRO A 99 -9.54 17.37 -17.21
N PRO A 100 -9.23 16.65 -18.31
CA PRO A 100 -8.49 15.40 -18.23
C PRO A 100 -7.13 15.51 -17.55
N LEU A 101 -6.47 16.66 -17.68
CA LEU A 101 -5.20 16.94 -17.01
C LEU A 101 -5.38 16.97 -15.49
N THR A 102 -6.39 17.68 -14.99
CA THR A 102 -6.70 17.77 -13.56
C THR A 102 -7.02 16.42 -12.95
N LEU A 103 -7.80 15.58 -13.65
CA LEU A 103 -8.14 14.23 -13.20
C LEU A 103 -6.89 13.33 -13.09
N LYS A 104 -5.98 13.42 -14.07
CA LYS A 104 -4.73 12.64 -14.07
C LYS A 104 -3.76 13.10 -12.99
N THR A 105 -3.55 14.41 -12.86
CA THR A 105 -2.68 14.98 -11.82
C THR A 105 -3.24 14.72 -10.43
N GLY A 106 -4.55 14.90 -10.23
CA GLY A 106 -5.21 14.60 -8.95
C GLY A 106 -5.07 13.12 -8.56
N HIS A 107 -5.29 12.19 -9.51
CA HIS A 107 -5.05 10.77 -9.26
C HIS A 107 -3.59 10.47 -8.88
N ALA A 108 -2.63 11.09 -9.57
CA ALA A 108 -1.22 10.92 -9.26
C ALA A 108 -0.87 11.43 -7.85
N THR A 109 -1.33 12.63 -7.48
CA THR A 109 -1.10 13.20 -6.14
C THR A 109 -1.72 12.36 -5.04
N VAL A 110 -2.99 11.96 -5.19
CA VAL A 110 -3.67 11.07 -4.22
C VAL A 110 -2.94 9.73 -4.13
N GLY A 111 -2.54 9.16 -5.27
CA GLY A 111 -1.77 7.91 -5.31
C GLY A 111 -0.46 7.99 -4.52
N CYS A 112 0.28 9.09 -4.65
CA CYS A 112 1.51 9.32 -3.87
C CYS A 112 1.24 9.37 -2.36
N VAL A 113 0.21 10.13 -1.93
CA VAL A 113 -0.16 10.23 -0.51
C VAL A 113 -0.55 8.86 0.05
N VAL A 114 -1.38 8.11 -0.67
CA VAL A 114 -1.81 6.76 -0.27
C VAL A 114 -0.61 5.81 -0.19
N TYR A 115 0.33 5.88 -1.13
CA TYR A 115 1.52 5.06 -1.11
C TYR A 115 2.43 5.38 0.08
N SER A 116 2.65 6.66 0.39
CA SER A 116 3.38 7.08 1.60
C SER A 116 2.73 6.56 2.88
N LEU A 117 1.39 6.65 2.97
CA LEU A 117 0.65 6.09 4.10
C LEU A 117 0.79 4.56 4.20
N ALA A 118 0.85 3.87 3.05
CA ALA A 118 1.10 2.44 3.01
C ALA A 118 2.49 2.07 3.53
N VAL A 119 3.53 2.82 3.16
CA VAL A 119 4.89 2.62 3.68
C VAL A 119 4.92 2.79 5.21
N VAL A 120 4.32 3.87 5.73
CA VAL A 120 4.22 4.10 7.18
C VAL A 120 3.47 2.95 7.87
N THR A 121 2.37 2.49 7.27
CA THR A 121 1.58 1.36 7.79
C THR A 121 2.38 0.06 7.84
N ILE A 122 3.20 -0.22 6.81
CA ILE A 122 4.09 -1.40 6.79
C ILE A 122 5.12 -1.30 7.91
N LEU A 123 5.77 -0.14 8.08
CA LEU A 123 6.75 0.07 9.16
C LEU A 123 6.12 -0.10 10.54
N LEU A 124 4.91 0.40 10.75
CA LEU A 124 4.15 0.16 11.97
C LEU A 124 3.79 -1.32 12.16
N GLY A 125 3.50 -2.03 11.06
CA GLY A 125 3.24 -3.48 11.07
C GLY A 125 4.45 -4.27 11.57
N LEU A 126 5.64 -3.94 11.07
CA LEU A 126 6.90 -4.54 11.51
C LEU A 126 7.23 -4.23 12.98
N ASN A 127 6.75 -3.10 13.50
CA ASN A 127 6.93 -2.71 14.91
C ASN A 127 5.79 -3.15 15.83
N THR A 128 4.88 -4.02 15.39
CA THR A 128 3.86 -4.59 16.29
C THR A 128 4.49 -5.51 17.33
N GLU A 129 3.81 -5.68 18.48
CA GLU A 129 4.23 -6.58 19.56
C GLU A 129 4.53 -8.00 19.08
N TYR A 130 3.75 -8.49 18.09
CA TYR A 130 3.96 -9.80 17.49
C TYR A 130 5.36 -9.93 16.86
N PHE A 131 5.71 -9.04 15.93
CA PHE A 131 7.00 -9.11 15.24
C PHE A 131 8.16 -8.78 16.17
N ASN A 132 7.97 -7.84 17.10
CA ASN A 132 8.94 -7.56 18.15
C ASN A 132 9.19 -8.77 19.05
N GLY A 133 8.14 -9.52 19.43
CA GLY A 133 8.27 -10.73 20.24
C GLY A 133 9.01 -11.85 19.50
N VAL A 134 8.71 -12.03 18.21
CA VAL A 134 9.44 -12.99 17.36
C VAL A 134 10.91 -12.58 17.24
N ALA A 135 11.20 -11.31 16.93
CA ALA A 135 12.57 -10.82 16.79
C ALA A 135 13.37 -10.95 18.09
N ASN A 136 12.79 -10.56 19.24
CA ASN A 136 13.43 -10.69 20.54
C ASN A 136 13.74 -12.15 20.89
N LYS A 137 12.84 -13.08 20.55
CA LYS A 137 13.04 -14.52 20.78
C LYS A 137 14.17 -15.09 19.92
N THR A 138 14.32 -14.60 18.69
CA THR A 138 15.30 -15.12 17.72
C THR A 138 16.67 -14.46 17.86
N TYR A 139 16.73 -13.16 18.10
CA TYR A 139 17.97 -12.36 18.03
C TYR A 139 18.35 -11.66 19.35
N GLY A 140 17.55 -11.83 20.41
CA GLY A 140 17.68 -11.06 21.65
C GLY A 140 17.10 -9.65 21.54
N THR A 141 17.00 -8.94 22.66
CA THR A 141 16.49 -7.55 22.69
C THR A 141 17.47 -6.60 21.98
N PRO A 142 17.02 -5.83 20.98
CA PRO A 142 17.86 -4.87 20.28
C PRO A 142 18.44 -3.82 21.22
N LEU A 143 19.74 -3.51 21.06
CA LEU A 143 20.47 -2.54 21.90
C LEU A 143 19.74 -1.19 22.05
N TRP A 144 19.14 -0.69 20.97
CA TRP A 144 18.42 0.59 21.00
C TRP A 144 17.20 0.58 21.95
N LYS A 145 16.54 -0.58 22.13
CA LYS A 145 15.42 -0.70 23.09
C LYS A 145 15.93 -0.68 24.52
N THR A 146 17.07 -1.34 24.76
CA THR A 146 17.73 -1.36 26.07
C THR A 146 18.20 0.04 26.47
N VAL A 147 18.78 0.79 25.53
CA VAL A 147 19.26 2.17 25.75
C VAL A 147 18.08 3.12 26.00
N MET A 148 17.01 3.06 25.21
CA MET A 148 15.84 3.94 25.40
C MET A 148 14.96 3.57 26.59
N SER A 149 15.04 2.34 27.13
CA SER A 149 14.36 1.98 28.38
C SER A 149 15.10 2.42 29.64
N ALA A 150 16.36 2.82 29.51
CA ALA A 150 17.22 3.26 30.61
C ALA A 150 17.27 4.79 30.78
N SER A 151 16.58 5.54 29.91
CA SER A 151 16.42 7.00 29.92
C SER A 151 15.00 7.40 30.30
#